data_AF-A0A6P2EC63-F1
#
_entry.id   AF-A0A6P2EC63-F1
#
_cell.length_a   1.000
_cell.length_b   1.000
_cell.length_c   1.000
_cell.angle_alpha   90.00
_cell.angle_beta   90.00
_cell.angle_gamma   90.00
#
_symmetry.space_group_name_H-M   'P 1'
#
loop_
_entity.id
_entity.type
_entity.pdbx_description
1 polymer ?
#
loop_
_entity_poly.entity_id
_entity_poly.type
_entity_poly.pdbx_seq_one_letter_code
_entity_poly.pdbx_strand_id
1 'polypeptide(L)'
;MPTSAAGNSRRWGRLGRIRRRIGGFTLLELLVVVAIIALATAGVGLALRDSGSAGIDREAERLAALLESARAQSRASGVVVRWRLTPQGPADFSFDGLPAGALPSSWLAEGISAQPLAADGSAIAALQLGPDPIIPAQQVVLTAEGTPPHSLRIGTDGLRPFAVISP
;
A
#
# COMPACT_ATOMS: atom_id res chain seq x y z
N MET A 1 17.94 -99.21 -22.55
CA MET A 1 17.15 -99.31 -21.30
C MET A 1 17.03 -97.92 -20.69
N PRO A 2 15.82 -97.35 -20.63
CA PRO A 2 15.52 -96.12 -19.89
C PRO A 2 14.95 -96.46 -18.51
N THR A 3 15.29 -95.71 -17.46
CA THR A 3 14.45 -95.64 -16.26
C THR A 3 14.43 -94.20 -15.73
N SER A 4 13.22 -93.69 -15.59
CA SER A 4 12.85 -92.35 -15.18
C SER A 4 13.10 -92.12 -13.68
N ALA A 5 13.35 -90.87 -13.30
CA ALA A 5 13.06 -90.36 -11.96
C ALA A 5 12.14 -89.13 -12.10
N ALA A 6 10.99 -89.18 -11.44
CA ALA A 6 10.01 -88.10 -11.40
C ALA A 6 10.28 -87.19 -10.18
N GLY A 7 10.35 -85.87 -10.41
CA GLY A 7 10.47 -84.85 -9.37
C GLY A 7 9.26 -83.91 -9.39
N ASN A 8 8.37 -84.11 -8.43
CA ASN A 8 7.19 -83.29 -8.14
C ASN A 8 7.58 -82.03 -7.35
N SER A 9 7.08 -80.85 -7.75
CA SER A 9 6.62 -79.86 -6.78
C SER A 9 5.61 -78.88 -7.39
N ARG A 10 4.37 -79.00 -6.91
CA ARG A 10 3.33 -77.98 -7.00
C ARG A 10 3.73 -76.77 -6.14
N ARG A 11 3.42 -75.55 -6.58
CA ARG A 11 2.55 -74.61 -5.83
C ARG A 11 2.35 -73.25 -6.51
N TRP A 12 1.07 -72.97 -6.69
CA TRP A 12 0.38 -71.68 -6.69
C TRP A 12 1.09 -70.47 -6.05
N GLY A 13 0.99 -69.34 -6.75
CA GLY A 13 0.37 -68.12 -6.19
C GLY A 13 1.28 -66.99 -5.76
N ARG A 14 1.24 -65.87 -6.49
CA ARG A 14 0.47 -64.68 -6.05
C ARG A 14 0.57 -63.51 -7.04
N LEU A 15 -0.62 -62.98 -7.35
CA LEU A 15 -0.89 -61.65 -7.86
C LEU A 15 -0.19 -60.56 -7.03
N GLY A 16 0.13 -59.46 -7.70
CA GLY A 16 0.05 -58.13 -7.12
C GLY A 16 1.11 -57.80 -6.07
N ARG A 17 2.27 -57.33 -6.55
CA ARG A 17 2.99 -56.27 -5.84
C ARG A 17 3.03 -55.05 -6.74
N ILE A 18 1.93 -54.28 -6.72
CA ILE A 18 2.06 -52.84 -6.91
C ILE A 18 3.01 -52.41 -5.81
N ARG A 19 4.29 -52.23 -6.16
CA ARG A 19 5.23 -51.54 -5.30
C ARG A 19 4.62 -50.16 -5.14
N ARG A 20 3.92 -49.93 -4.02
CA ARG A 20 3.83 -48.60 -3.45
C ARG A 20 5.29 -48.21 -3.22
N ARG A 21 5.87 -47.46 -4.16
CA ARG A 21 7.04 -46.66 -3.85
C ARG A 21 6.54 -45.73 -2.77
N ILE A 22 6.88 -46.05 -1.54
CA ILE A 22 6.88 -45.08 -0.46
C ILE A 22 7.91 -44.06 -0.94
N GLY A 23 7.42 -42.93 -1.45
CA GLY A 23 8.27 -41.83 -1.88
C GLY A 23 8.98 -41.29 -0.66
N GLY A 24 10.24 -41.66 -0.48
CA GLY A 24 11.11 -41.04 0.50
C GLY A 24 11.54 -39.68 -0.02
N PHE A 25 11.33 -38.65 0.78
CA PHE A 25 11.75 -37.28 0.46
C PHE A 25 13.27 -37.23 0.31
N THR A 26 13.74 -36.94 -0.90
CA THR A 26 15.18 -36.84 -1.18
C THR A 26 15.75 -35.54 -0.60
N LEU A 27 17.06 -35.51 -0.32
CA LEU A 27 17.74 -34.26 0.09
C LEU A 27 17.55 -33.15 -0.95
N LEU A 28 17.50 -33.52 -2.23
CA LEU A 28 17.29 -32.58 -3.33
C LEU A 28 15.87 -32.01 -3.30
N GLU A 29 14.84 -32.84 -3.09
CA GLU A 29 13.46 -32.35 -2.92
C GLU A 29 13.35 -31.38 -1.74
N LEU A 30 13.98 -31.71 -0.61
CA LEU A 30 14.01 -30.80 0.54
C LEU A 30 14.66 -29.47 0.20
N LEU A 31 15.81 -29.52 -0.48
CA LEU A 31 16.54 -28.32 -0.88
C LEU A 31 15.70 -27.45 -1.82
N VAL A 32 15.04 -28.04 -2.82
CA VAL A 32 14.20 -27.30 -3.77
C VAL A 32 12.99 -26.69 -3.06
N VAL A 33 12.33 -27.43 -2.16
CA VAL A 33 11.19 -26.90 -1.39
C VAL A 33 11.62 -25.70 -0.53
N VAL A 34 12.74 -25.82 0.19
CA VAL A 34 13.26 -24.70 0.99
C VAL A 34 13.67 -23.53 0.10
N ALA A 35 14.28 -23.79 -1.06
CA ALA A 35 14.63 -22.73 -2.01
C ALA A 35 13.39 -22.00 -2.53
N ILE A 36 12.31 -22.71 -2.87
CA ILE A 36 11.05 -22.11 -3.32
C ILE A 36 10.40 -21.31 -2.17
N ILE A 37 10.35 -21.85 -0.95
CA ILE A 37 9.82 -21.13 0.22
C ILE A 37 10.63 -19.86 0.48
N ALA A 38 11.96 -19.94 0.41
CA ALA A 38 12.84 -18.80 0.60
C ALA A 38 12.60 -17.71 -0.46
N LEU A 39 12.54 -18.08 -1.74
CA LEU A 39 12.26 -17.15 -2.83
C LEU A 39 10.85 -16.56 -2.73
N ALA A 40 9.84 -17.36 -2.40
CA ALA A 40 8.47 -16.88 -2.20
C ALA A 40 8.41 -15.90 -1.02
N THR A 41 9.04 -16.23 0.10
CA THR A 41 9.10 -15.37 1.30
C THR A 41 9.81 -14.04 0.99
N ALA A 42 10.95 -14.09 0.29
CA ALA A 42 11.68 -12.90 -0.15
C ALA A 42 10.85 -12.03 -1.10
N GLY A 43 10.13 -12.65 -2.05
CA GLY A 43 9.24 -11.95 -2.98
C GLY A 43 8.08 -11.22 -2.29
N VAL A 44 7.46 -11.86 -1.29
CA VAL A 44 6.36 -11.23 -0.51
C VAL A 44 6.84 -9.99 0.24
N GLY A 45 8.04 -10.04 0.84
CA GLY A 45 8.61 -8.88 1.55
C GLY A 45 8.87 -7.69 0.63
N LEU A 46 9.34 -7.94 -0.60
CA LEU A 46 9.56 -6.89 -1.61
C LEU A 46 8.24 -6.28 -2.11
N ALA A 47 7.23 -7.10 -2.37
CA ALA A 47 5.93 -6.64 -2.86
C ALA A 47 5.18 -5.76 -1.83
N LEU A 48 5.26 -6.10 -0.55
CA LEU A 48 4.66 -5.30 0.53
C LEU A 48 5.31 -3.92 0.65
N ARG A 49 6.65 -3.86 0.56
CA ARG A 49 7.40 -2.60 0.62
C ARG A 49 7.05 -1.68 -0.53
N ASP A 50 7.00 -2.21 -1.75
CA ASP A 50 6.68 -1.45 -2.97
C ASP A 50 5.25 -0.91 -2.94
N SER A 51 4.31 -1.69 -2.41
CA SER A 51 2.91 -1.29 -2.27
C SER A 51 2.74 -0.10 -1.32
N GLY A 52 3.53 -0.04 -0.24
CA GLY A 52 3.52 1.07 0.71
C GLY A 52 4.01 2.39 0.10
N SER A 53 5.14 2.36 -0.61
CA SER A 53 5.66 3.54 -1.33
C SER A 53 4.73 4.00 -2.44
N ALA A 54 4.24 3.08 -3.28
CA ALA A 54 3.31 3.44 -4.35
C ALA A 54 1.94 3.93 -3.82
N GLY A 55 1.58 3.57 -2.58
CA GLY A 55 0.39 4.08 -1.90
C GLY A 55 0.52 5.55 -1.52
N ILE A 56 1.61 5.91 -0.82
CA ILE A 56 1.82 7.29 -0.35
C ILE A 56 2.06 8.27 -1.50
N ASP A 57 2.77 7.86 -2.56
CA ASP A 57 3.01 8.70 -3.74
C ASP A 57 1.68 9.09 -4.41
N ARG A 58 0.80 8.10 -4.64
CA ARG A 58 -0.53 8.33 -5.22
C ARG A 58 -1.42 9.17 -4.31
N GLU A 59 -1.36 8.95 -3.00
CA GLU A 59 -2.10 9.77 -2.06
C GLU A 59 -1.61 11.23 -2.09
N ALA A 60 -0.30 11.44 -2.19
CA ALA A 60 0.26 12.79 -2.20
C ALA A 60 -0.13 13.58 -3.44
N GLU A 61 -0.05 12.95 -4.62
CA GLU A 61 -0.52 13.55 -5.87
C GLU A 61 -2.03 13.84 -5.82
N ARG A 62 -2.82 12.89 -5.30
CA ARG A 62 -4.27 13.06 -5.16
C ARG A 62 -4.59 14.22 -4.23
N LEU A 63 -3.98 14.27 -3.04
CA LEU A 63 -4.24 15.33 -2.07
C LEU A 63 -3.83 16.70 -2.64
N ALA A 64 -2.69 16.80 -3.34
CA ALA A 64 -2.29 18.04 -4.01
C ALA A 64 -3.36 18.53 -5.01
N ALA A 65 -3.90 17.62 -5.82
CA ALA A 65 -4.98 17.93 -6.76
C ALA A 65 -6.29 18.35 -6.06
N LEU A 66 -6.64 17.70 -4.93
CA LEU A 66 -7.81 18.06 -4.13
C LEU A 66 -7.67 19.45 -3.49
N LEU A 67 -6.49 19.76 -2.93
CA LEU A 67 -6.19 21.08 -2.36
C LEU A 67 -6.29 22.18 -3.42
N GLU A 68 -5.75 21.95 -4.63
CA GLU A 68 -5.85 22.91 -5.73
C GLU A 68 -7.28 23.05 -6.26
N SER A 69 -8.05 21.96 -6.34
CA SER A 69 -9.46 21.99 -6.71
C SER A 69 -10.29 22.82 -5.72
N ALA A 70 -10.07 22.62 -4.42
CA ALA A 70 -10.70 23.39 -3.36
C ALA A 70 -10.30 24.87 -3.40
N ARG A 71 -9.03 25.18 -3.70
CA ARG A 71 -8.55 26.55 -3.94
C ARG A 71 -9.24 27.20 -5.14
N ALA A 72 -9.36 26.50 -6.26
CA ALA A 72 -10.07 26.99 -7.44
C ALA A 72 -11.56 27.26 -7.13
N GLN A 73 -12.22 26.36 -6.41
CA GLN A 73 -13.61 26.53 -5.98
C GLN A 73 -13.79 27.70 -5.00
N SER A 74 -12.87 27.85 -4.05
CA SER A 74 -12.84 28.99 -3.12
C SER A 74 -12.76 30.32 -3.87
N ARG A 75 -11.83 30.43 -4.83
CA ARG A 75 -11.69 31.62 -5.68
C ARG A 75 -12.93 31.89 -6.54
N ALA A 76 -13.49 30.84 -7.15
CA ALA A 76 -14.65 30.97 -8.03
C ALA A 76 -15.93 31.36 -7.27
N SER A 77 -16.10 30.88 -6.03
CA SER A 77 -17.27 31.16 -5.20
C SER A 77 -17.11 32.41 -4.32
N GLY A 78 -15.88 32.89 -4.12
CA GLY A 78 -15.57 33.96 -3.16
C GLY A 78 -15.70 33.52 -1.70
N VAL A 79 -15.86 32.22 -1.42
CA VAL A 79 -16.00 31.67 -0.07
C VAL A 79 -14.66 31.19 0.46
N VAL A 80 -14.36 31.48 1.73
CA VAL A 80 -13.16 30.96 2.40
C VAL A 80 -13.29 29.45 2.55
N VAL A 81 -12.32 28.71 1.99
CA VAL A 81 -12.23 27.27 2.16
C VAL A 81 -11.03 26.92 3.03
N ARG A 82 -11.25 26.04 4.01
CA ARG A 82 -10.19 25.51 4.88
C ARG A 82 -10.13 24.00 4.78
N TRP A 83 -8.92 23.47 4.65
CA TRP A 83 -8.68 22.03 4.75
C TRP A 83 -8.12 21.69 6.12
N ARG A 84 -8.72 20.70 6.80
CA ARG A 84 -8.27 20.23 8.11
C ARG A 84 -8.54 18.74 8.29
N LEU A 85 -7.83 18.13 9.21
CA LEU A 85 -8.05 16.74 9.59
C LEU A 85 -9.26 16.59 10.51
N THR A 86 -9.91 15.43 10.44
CA THR A 86 -11.08 15.08 11.24
C THR A 86 -10.88 13.73 11.93
N PRO A 87 -9.92 13.59 12.87
CA PRO A 87 -9.60 12.29 13.46
C PRO A 87 -10.74 11.65 14.27
N GLN A 88 -11.74 12.43 14.68
CA GLN A 88 -12.95 11.96 15.37
C GLN A 88 -14.20 11.96 14.48
N GLY A 89 -14.05 12.33 13.21
CA GLY A 89 -15.16 12.44 12.26
C GLY A 89 -15.36 11.15 11.46
N PRO A 90 -16.47 11.06 10.70
CA PRO A 90 -16.73 9.95 9.78
C PRO A 90 -15.83 9.96 8.54
N ALA A 91 -15.07 11.03 8.33
CA ALA A 91 -14.14 11.24 7.22
C ALA A 91 -12.76 11.56 7.79
N ASP A 92 -11.70 11.36 7.01
CA ASP A 92 -10.32 11.58 7.47
C ASP A 92 -9.93 13.07 7.51
N PHE A 93 -10.49 13.85 6.60
CA PHE A 93 -10.33 15.30 6.52
C PHE A 93 -11.58 15.99 5.97
N SER A 94 -11.67 17.31 6.12
CA SER A 94 -12.78 18.11 5.58
C SER A 94 -12.30 19.34 4.82
N PHE A 95 -13.11 19.75 3.84
CA PHE A 95 -13.01 21.05 3.17
C PHE A 95 -14.13 21.96 3.68
N ASP A 96 -13.89 22.63 4.80
CA ASP A 96 -14.86 23.54 5.39
C ASP A 96 -15.08 24.73 4.45
N GLY A 97 -16.34 25.09 4.20
CA GLY A 97 -16.72 26.16 3.26
C GLY A 97 -17.21 25.65 1.90
N LEU A 98 -16.96 24.39 1.57
CA LEU A 98 -17.55 23.72 0.41
C LEU A 98 -18.84 22.97 0.80
N PRO A 99 -19.78 22.74 -0.14
CA PRO A 99 -20.90 21.84 0.08
C PRO A 99 -20.43 20.43 0.44
N ALA A 100 -21.20 19.72 1.28
CA ALA A 100 -20.90 18.34 1.63
C ALA A 100 -20.83 17.44 0.38
N GLY A 101 -19.78 16.62 0.28
CA GLY A 101 -19.56 15.74 -0.87
C GLY A 101 -19.08 16.43 -2.15
N ALA A 102 -18.78 17.74 -2.12
CA ALA A 102 -18.24 18.44 -3.28
C ALA A 102 -16.85 17.92 -3.70
N LEU A 103 -16.06 17.45 -2.73
CA LEU A 103 -14.77 16.82 -2.92
C LEU A 103 -14.64 15.58 -2.01
N PRO A 104 -13.85 14.56 -2.42
CA PRO A 104 -13.47 13.44 -1.56
C PRO A 104 -12.84 13.90 -0.24
N SER A 105 -13.13 13.18 0.84
CA SER A 105 -12.77 13.54 2.21
C SER A 105 -12.09 12.41 2.99
N SER A 106 -11.70 11.32 2.32
CA SER A 106 -11.09 10.13 2.92
C SER A 106 -9.81 9.76 2.21
N TRP A 107 -8.85 9.17 2.93
CA TRP A 107 -7.61 8.60 2.39
C TRP A 107 -7.88 7.46 1.41
N LEU A 108 -6.98 7.22 0.46
CA LEU A 108 -7.06 6.04 -0.43
C LEU A 108 -6.70 4.74 0.30
N ALA A 109 -5.79 4.82 1.27
CA ALA A 109 -5.29 3.68 2.01
C ALA A 109 -5.32 3.96 3.51
N GLU A 110 -5.43 2.90 4.30
CA GLU A 110 -5.31 2.96 5.75
C GLU A 110 -3.86 3.29 6.17
N GLY A 111 -3.68 3.75 7.42
CA GLY A 111 -2.36 4.07 7.96
C GLY A 111 -1.73 5.34 7.37
N ILE A 112 -2.50 6.17 6.66
CA ILE A 112 -2.05 7.49 6.23
C ILE A 112 -2.43 8.52 7.28
N SER A 113 -1.44 9.30 7.69
CA SER A 113 -1.60 10.46 8.55
C SER A 113 -1.08 11.70 7.83
N ALA A 114 -1.59 12.86 8.23
CA ALA A 114 -1.16 14.13 7.71
C ALA A 114 -0.86 15.10 8.84
N GLN A 115 0.02 16.07 8.57
CA GLN A 115 0.27 17.20 9.46
C GLN A 115 0.33 18.49 8.65
N PRO A 116 -0.65 19.39 8.79
CA PRO A 116 -0.60 20.70 8.18
C PRO A 116 0.45 21.57 8.89
N LEU A 117 1.27 22.27 8.10
CA LEU A 117 2.35 23.14 8.58
C LEU A 117 2.26 24.51 7.91
N ALA A 118 2.67 25.56 8.63
CA ALA A 118 2.93 26.87 8.05
C ALA A 118 4.30 26.90 7.34
N ALA A 119 4.63 28.02 6.71
CA ALA A 119 5.89 28.23 5.99
C ALA A 119 7.14 28.01 6.86
N ASP A 120 7.07 28.32 8.14
CA ASP A 120 8.14 28.16 9.13
C ASP A 120 8.27 26.72 9.67
N GLY A 121 7.42 25.80 9.20
CA GLY A 121 7.38 24.41 9.64
C GLY A 121 6.61 24.19 10.95
N SER A 122 6.00 25.22 11.54
CA SER A 122 5.13 25.06 12.70
C SER A 122 3.81 24.37 12.33
N ALA A 123 3.30 23.52 13.22
CA ALA A 123 2.04 22.83 13.00
C ALA A 123 0.86 23.80 13.10
N ILE A 124 -0.07 23.69 12.15
CA ILE A 124 -1.30 24.49 12.11
C ILE A 124 -2.52 23.59 12.07
N ALA A 125 -3.65 24.11 12.56
CA ALA A 125 -4.89 23.33 12.65
C ALA A 125 -5.56 23.11 11.28
N ALA A 126 -5.34 24.02 10.33
CA ALA A 126 -5.96 23.99 9.01
C ALA A 126 -5.13 24.77 7.98
N LEU A 127 -5.19 24.35 6.71
CA LEU A 127 -4.72 25.13 5.57
C LEU A 127 -5.81 26.11 5.11
N GLN A 128 -5.42 27.31 4.69
CA GLN A 128 -6.33 28.27 4.06
C GLN A 128 -6.19 28.24 2.55
N LEU A 129 -7.23 27.82 1.82
CA LEU A 129 -7.15 27.56 0.39
C LEU A 129 -7.63 28.72 -0.49
N GLY A 130 -8.20 29.77 0.09
CA GLY A 130 -8.71 30.94 -0.64
C GLY A 130 -9.69 31.75 0.21
N PRO A 131 -10.46 32.68 -0.38
CA PRO A 131 -10.65 32.92 -1.82
C PRO A 131 -9.57 33.83 -2.43
N ASP A 132 -8.60 34.29 -1.64
CA ASP A 132 -7.57 35.19 -2.13
C ASP A 132 -6.67 34.50 -3.18
N PRO A 133 -6.27 35.21 -4.25
CA PRO A 133 -5.41 34.64 -5.28
C PRO A 133 -4.00 34.35 -4.74
N ILE A 134 -3.54 35.11 -3.74
CA ILE A 134 -2.26 34.93 -3.05
C ILE A 134 -2.59 34.55 -1.61
N ILE A 135 -2.12 33.37 -1.19
CA ILE A 135 -2.29 32.85 0.17
C ILE A 135 -0.92 32.69 0.84
N PRO A 136 -0.84 32.52 2.16
CA PRO A 136 0.43 32.22 2.82
C PRO A 136 1.04 30.91 2.29
N ALA A 137 2.37 30.85 2.27
CA ALA A 137 3.06 29.58 2.05
C ALA A 137 2.71 28.60 3.16
N GLN A 138 2.36 27.38 2.79
CA GLN A 138 1.84 26.37 3.70
C GLN A 138 2.02 24.99 3.10
N GLN A 139 2.09 23.98 3.96
CA GLN A 139 2.54 22.64 3.62
C GLN A 139 1.70 21.59 4.34
N VAL A 140 1.70 20.37 3.82
CA VAL A 140 1.19 19.19 4.49
C VAL A 140 2.25 18.11 4.40
N VAL A 141 2.64 17.55 5.54
CA VAL A 141 3.46 16.34 5.57
C VAL A 141 2.52 15.15 5.65
N LEU A 142 2.55 14.29 4.63
CA LEU A 142 1.91 12.98 4.65
C LEU A 142 2.88 11.96 5.20
N THR A 143 2.41 11.08 6.06
CA THR A 143 3.18 9.95 6.58
C THR A 143 2.35 8.69 6.48
N ALA A 144 2.90 7.68 5.81
CA ALA A 144 2.33 6.34 5.76
C ALA A 144 3.00 5.47 6.83
N GLU A 145 2.17 4.73 7.57
CA GLU A 145 2.60 3.72 8.50
C GLU A 145 3.42 2.62 7.79
N GLY A 146 4.51 2.20 8.42
CA GLY A 146 5.46 1.26 7.84
C GLY A 146 6.73 1.16 8.68
N THR A 147 7.63 0.25 8.31
CA THR A 147 8.95 0.13 8.94
C THR A 147 10.02 0.05 7.85
N PRO A 148 10.76 1.15 7.56
CA PRO A 148 10.62 2.49 8.15
C PRO A 148 9.33 3.20 7.71
N PRO A 149 8.85 4.22 8.46
CA PRO A 149 7.77 5.08 8.00
C PRO A 149 8.23 5.87 6.76
N HIS A 150 7.30 6.08 5.84
CA HIS A 150 7.54 6.85 4.63
C HIS A 150 6.80 8.18 4.73
N SER A 151 7.48 9.29 4.42
CA SER A 151 6.88 10.62 4.47
C SER A 151 7.12 11.37 3.18
N LEU A 152 6.10 12.10 2.74
CA LEU A 152 6.14 13.02 1.61
C LEU A 152 5.59 14.37 2.03
N ARG A 153 5.98 15.42 1.32
CA ARG A 153 5.53 16.77 1.61
C ARG A 153 4.82 17.35 0.40
N ILE A 154 3.69 17.97 0.64
CA ILE A 154 2.94 18.76 -0.34
C ILE A 154 3.03 20.21 0.10
N GLY A 155 3.28 21.14 -0.80
CA GLY A 155 3.41 22.54 -0.45
C GLY A 155 3.00 23.50 -1.55
N THR A 156 2.72 24.72 -1.14
CA THR A 156 2.61 25.90 -2.00
C THR A 156 3.42 27.04 -1.38
N ASP A 157 4.01 27.87 -2.23
CA ASP A 157 4.60 29.16 -1.85
C ASP A 157 3.55 30.28 -1.76
N GLY A 158 2.27 29.97 -2.01
CA GLY A 158 1.17 30.91 -2.05
C GLY A 158 0.83 31.42 -3.44
N LEU A 159 1.72 31.26 -4.42
CA LEU A 159 1.53 31.70 -5.82
C LEU A 159 1.33 30.51 -6.76
N ARG A 160 2.09 29.44 -6.54
CA ARG A 160 2.04 28.21 -7.33
C ARG A 160 0.95 27.27 -6.82
N PRO A 161 0.47 26.34 -7.65
CA PRO A 161 -0.39 25.27 -7.19
C PRO A 161 0.27 24.46 -6.07
N PHE A 162 -0.55 23.78 -5.26
CA PHE A 162 -0.03 22.76 -4.37
C PHE A 162 0.62 21.63 -5.19
N ALA A 163 1.82 21.23 -4.81
CA ALA A 163 2.55 20.15 -5.48
C ALA A 163 3.32 19.32 -4.45
N VAL A 164 3.62 18.08 -4.80
CA VAL A 164 4.56 17.24 -4.04
C VAL A 164 5.93 17.89 -4.16
N ILE A 165 6.49 18.31 -3.02
CA ILE A 165 7.84 18.87 -2.93
C ILE A 165 8.76 17.78 -2.43
N SER A 166 9.68 17.34 -3.28
CA SER A 166 10.78 16.50 -2.86
C SER A 166 11.64 17.27 -1.85
N PRO A 167 12.14 16.59 -0.80
CA PRO A 167 13.04 17.21 0.18
C PRO A 167 14.31 17.79 -0.44
#